data_AF-C0BZG2-F1
#
_entry.id   AF-C0BZG2-F1
#
_cell.length_a   1.000
_cell.length_b   1.000
_cell.length_c   1.000
_cell.angle_alpha   90.00
_cell.angle_beta   90.00
_cell.angle_gamma   90.00
#
_symmetry.space_group_name_H-M   'P 1'
#
loop_
_entity.id
_entity.type
_entity.pdbx_description
1 polymer ?
#
loop_
_entity_poly.entity_id
_entity_poly.type
_entity_poly.pdbx_seq_one_letter_code
_entity_poly.pdbx_strand_id
1 'polypeptide(L)'
;MDIIPLFDVNGNVKYTIKTIKQRQKRSGSMQIYFFILYFFTYGFLGWCTEVAFATTKQHKFVNRGFLNGPICPIYGVGVGIVVQFLAPVKDNLILLYLTSTVLVTLIEWITGFLMDKIFHHKWWDYTGQPLNIGGYVCLVFSLVWGVACVFIVKVVHPLIHKGLSFIPEVVGIVIIAVLGAVLISDIYVTASGILKLNRRLEMMEKIAAELREFSDKVGENIHENVMETMEVTEGIKEKLETATEEQMGRVADLKEKYRELAEHGTRVSNRLLKAFPKMESRRHKDILKELQQRLRK
;
A
#
# COMPACT_ATOMS: atom_id res chain seq x y z
N MET A 1 -7.41 50.90 -0.92
CA MET A 1 -6.23 51.75 -1.16
C MET A 1 -6.10 51.92 -2.65
N ASP A 2 -6.18 53.17 -3.07
CA ASP A 2 -6.62 53.63 -4.38
C ASP A 2 -5.68 53.23 -5.51
N ILE A 3 -6.26 52.74 -6.62
CA ILE A 3 -5.53 52.39 -7.83
C ILE A 3 -5.67 53.58 -8.78
N ILE A 4 -4.64 54.42 -8.85
CA ILE A 4 -4.51 55.45 -9.88
C ILE A 4 -4.07 54.75 -11.18
N PRO A 5 -4.86 54.77 -12.27
CA PRO A 5 -4.49 54.13 -13.53
C PRO A 5 -3.42 54.95 -14.27
N LEU A 6 -2.29 54.32 -14.60
CA LEU A 6 -1.28 54.87 -15.52
C LEU A 6 -1.51 54.29 -16.92
N PHE A 7 -1.89 55.14 -17.86
CA PHE A 7 -2.08 54.80 -19.28
C PHE A 7 -0.74 54.83 -20.02
N ASP A 8 -0.53 53.91 -20.97
CA ASP A 8 0.59 54.05 -21.91
C ASP A 8 0.28 55.09 -23.01
N VAL A 9 1.30 55.47 -23.79
CA VAL A 9 1.23 56.52 -24.82
C VAL A 9 0.18 56.24 -25.91
N ASN A 10 -0.35 55.01 -25.98
CA ASN A 10 -1.37 54.57 -26.93
C ASN A 10 -2.75 54.32 -26.25
N GLY A 11 -2.94 54.75 -24.99
CA GLY A 11 -4.19 54.57 -24.25
C GLY A 11 -4.43 53.14 -23.74
N ASN A 12 -3.45 52.24 -23.86
CA ASN A 12 -3.60 50.84 -23.45
C ASN A 12 -3.13 50.61 -22.01
N VAL A 13 -3.92 49.85 -21.24
CA VAL A 13 -3.62 49.55 -19.83
C VAL A 13 -2.57 48.44 -19.73
N LYS A 14 -1.27 48.80 -19.75
CA LYS A 14 -0.16 47.86 -19.53
C LYS A 14 -0.16 47.20 -18.14
N TYR A 15 -0.79 47.81 -17.13
CA TYR A 15 -0.85 47.32 -15.76
C TYR A 15 -1.86 46.19 -15.53
N THR A 16 -2.71 45.85 -16.50
CA THR A 16 -3.77 44.86 -16.32
C THR A 16 -3.30 43.43 -16.56
N ILE A 17 -2.53 43.16 -17.62
CA ILE A 17 -2.17 41.78 -17.99
C ILE A 17 -1.13 41.16 -17.05
N LYS A 18 -0.09 41.90 -16.65
CA LYS A 18 0.92 41.40 -15.69
C LYS A 18 0.30 41.11 -14.33
N THR A 19 -0.54 42.02 -13.83
CA THR A 19 -1.22 41.88 -12.54
C THR A 19 -2.23 40.72 -12.55
N ILE A 20 -2.98 40.53 -13.64
CA ILE A 20 -3.88 39.37 -13.80
C ILE A 20 -3.09 38.07 -13.83
N LYS A 21 -2.01 37.97 -14.62
CA LYS A 21 -1.16 36.76 -14.66
C LYS A 21 -0.52 36.48 -13.30
N GLN A 22 -0.09 37.51 -12.57
CA GLN A 22 0.51 37.38 -11.25
C GLN A 22 -0.52 36.96 -10.20
N ARG A 23 -1.76 37.48 -10.26
CA ARG A 23 -2.87 37.10 -9.39
C ARG A 23 -3.37 35.68 -9.68
N GLN A 24 -3.47 35.29 -10.95
CA GLN A 24 -3.83 33.93 -11.36
C GLN A 24 -2.75 32.92 -10.95
N LYS A 25 -1.46 33.27 -11.13
CA LYS A 25 -0.33 32.46 -10.65
C LYS A 25 -0.37 32.30 -9.13
N ARG A 26 -0.58 33.39 -8.39
CA ARG A 26 -0.71 33.36 -6.92
C ARG A 26 -1.91 32.53 -6.47
N SER A 27 -3.05 32.63 -7.17
CA SER A 27 -4.23 31.80 -6.93
C SER A 27 -3.95 30.31 -7.13
N GLY A 28 -3.26 29.94 -8.21
CA GLY A 28 -2.86 28.55 -8.46
C GLY A 28 -1.86 28.04 -7.42
N SER A 29 -0.87 28.85 -7.04
CA SER A 29 0.08 28.50 -5.97
C SER A 29 -0.60 28.25 -4.63
N MET A 30 -1.58 29.08 -4.26
CA MET A 30 -2.35 28.88 -3.01
C MET A 30 -3.21 27.61 -3.05
N GLN A 31 -3.78 27.27 -4.21
CA GLN A 31 -4.54 26.02 -4.37
C GLN A 31 -3.63 24.79 -4.18
N ILE A 32 -2.45 24.79 -4.80
CA ILE A 32 -1.48 23.70 -4.65
C ILE A 32 -0.99 23.61 -3.21
N TYR A 33 -0.67 24.74 -2.58
CA TYR A 33 -0.26 24.82 -1.18
C TYR A 33 -1.29 24.16 -0.25
N PHE A 34 -2.56 24.56 -0.34
CA PHE A 34 -3.60 23.98 0.50
C PHE A 34 -3.87 22.52 0.16
N PHE A 35 -3.81 22.13 -1.12
CA PHE A 35 -3.95 20.73 -1.51
C PHE A 35 -2.90 19.82 -0.85
N ILE A 36 -1.64 20.27 -0.80
CA ILE A 36 -0.58 19.50 -0.14
C ILE A 36 -0.78 19.45 1.38
N LEU A 37 -1.21 20.55 2.01
CA LEU A 37 -1.56 20.53 3.44
C LEU A 37 -2.74 19.59 3.73
N TYR A 38 -3.76 19.59 2.88
CA TYR A 38 -4.88 18.66 2.98
C TYR A 38 -4.42 17.22 2.81
N PHE A 39 -3.51 16.95 1.85
CA PHE A 39 -2.94 15.63 1.67
C PHE A 39 -2.30 15.11 2.97
N PHE A 40 -1.46 15.91 3.63
CA PHE A 40 -0.84 15.50 4.89
C PHE A 40 -1.85 15.36 6.03
N THR A 41 -2.78 16.31 6.14
CA THR A 41 -3.78 16.33 7.20
C THR A 41 -4.74 15.14 7.10
N TYR A 42 -5.34 14.92 5.92
CA TYR A 42 -6.23 13.79 5.69
C TYR A 42 -5.48 12.45 5.65
N GLY A 43 -4.24 12.44 5.18
CA GLY A 43 -3.38 11.26 5.26
C GLY A 43 -3.14 10.83 6.72
N PHE A 44 -2.89 11.78 7.61
CA PHE A 44 -2.73 11.53 9.05
C PHE A 44 -4.06 11.14 9.73
N LEU A 45 -5.15 11.85 9.45
CA LEU A 45 -6.48 11.52 10.01
C LEU A 45 -6.96 10.14 9.55
N GLY A 46 -6.72 9.79 8.29
CA GLY A 46 -6.98 8.45 7.75
C GLY A 46 -6.17 7.38 8.48
N TRP A 47 -4.88 7.65 8.72
CA TRP A 47 -4.04 6.76 9.52
C TRP A 47 -4.56 6.57 10.95
N CYS A 48 -4.96 7.65 11.63
CA CYS A 48 -5.57 7.57 12.96
C CYS A 48 -6.85 6.71 12.94
N THR A 49 -7.68 6.85 11.92
CA THR A 49 -8.92 6.08 11.76
C THR A 49 -8.62 4.58 11.59
N GLU A 50 -7.66 4.24 10.74
CA GLU A 50 -7.23 2.85 10.50
C GLU A 50 -6.61 2.21 11.74
N VAL A 51 -5.77 2.96 12.47
CA VAL A 51 -5.16 2.49 13.71
C VAL A 51 -6.20 2.31 14.80
N ALA A 52 -7.15 3.24 14.96
CA ALA A 52 -8.24 3.11 15.90
C ALA A 52 -9.09 1.86 15.60
N PHE A 53 -9.46 1.66 14.32
CA PHE A 53 -10.21 0.49 13.88
C PHE A 53 -9.44 -0.83 14.07
N ALA A 54 -8.14 -0.85 13.79
CA ALA A 54 -7.30 -2.03 14.01
C ALA A 54 -7.15 -2.33 15.51
N THR A 55 -6.96 -1.30 16.33
CA THR A 55 -6.79 -1.44 17.78
C THR A 55 -8.05 -1.95 18.46
N THR A 56 -9.23 -1.47 18.05
CA THR A 56 -10.50 -1.98 18.59
C THR A 56 -10.76 -3.44 18.21
N LYS A 57 -10.35 -3.86 17.00
CA LYS A 57 -10.51 -5.27 16.56
C LYS A 57 -9.45 -6.23 17.10
N GLN A 58 -8.22 -5.78 17.33
CA GLN A 58 -7.09 -6.64 17.66
C GLN A 58 -6.62 -6.48 19.11
N HIS A 59 -7.21 -5.55 19.86
CA HIS A 59 -6.85 -5.19 21.25
C HIS A 59 -5.36 -4.84 21.44
N LYS A 60 -4.66 -4.49 20.36
CA LYS A 60 -3.25 -4.12 20.34
C LYS A 60 -3.04 -2.99 19.36
N PHE A 61 -2.13 -2.08 19.69
CA PHE A 61 -1.72 -1.04 18.76
C PHE A 61 -1.01 -1.68 17.56
N VAL A 62 -1.57 -1.49 16.38
CA VAL A 62 -0.99 -1.98 15.13
C VAL A 62 -0.97 -0.84 14.14
N ASN A 63 0.22 -0.47 13.67
CA ASN A 63 0.36 0.49 12.59
C ASN A 63 -0.20 -0.11 11.29
N ARG A 64 -1.45 0.24 11.00
CA ARG A 64 -2.26 -0.26 9.87
C ARG A 64 -2.01 0.50 8.56
N GLY A 65 -1.13 1.50 8.56
CA GLY A 65 -0.74 2.21 7.34
C GLY A 65 0.09 1.34 6.41
N PHE A 66 -0.03 1.57 5.10
CA PHE A 66 0.88 1.00 4.11
C PHE A 66 2.32 1.43 4.37
N LEU A 67 2.54 2.72 4.65
CA LEU A 67 3.82 3.31 5.02
C LEU A 67 4.19 3.01 6.48
N ASN A 68 5.45 3.22 6.87
CA ASN A 68 5.88 3.01 8.27
C ASN A 68 5.54 4.20 9.18
N GLY A 69 5.44 5.40 8.62
CA GLY A 69 5.03 6.62 9.27
C GLY A 69 3.51 6.75 9.38
N PRO A 70 3.04 7.76 10.13
CA PRO A 70 1.62 7.94 10.45
C PRO A 70 0.85 8.63 9.30
N ILE A 71 1.01 8.15 8.07
CA ILE A 71 0.33 8.71 6.89
C ILE A 71 -0.23 7.56 6.07
N CYS A 72 -1.52 7.67 5.72
CA CYS A 72 -2.15 6.84 4.71
C CYS A 72 -2.39 7.66 3.43
N PRO A 73 -1.53 7.52 2.39
CA PRO A 73 -1.59 8.37 1.20
C PRO A 73 -2.93 8.32 0.45
N ILE A 74 -3.62 7.18 0.47
CA ILE A 74 -4.94 7.01 -0.16
C ILE A 74 -5.98 7.97 0.43
N TYR A 75 -5.95 8.24 1.74
CA TYR A 75 -6.84 9.21 2.37
C TYR A 75 -6.45 10.64 2.03
N GLY A 76 -5.15 10.95 2.01
CA GLY A 76 -4.63 12.26 1.61
C GLY A 76 -5.04 12.65 0.19
N VAL A 77 -4.74 11.79 -0.77
CA VAL A 77 -5.10 12.00 -2.19
C VAL A 77 -6.61 11.89 -2.38
N GLY A 78 -7.22 10.84 -1.84
CA GLY A 78 -8.62 10.52 -2.09
C GLY A 78 -9.55 11.61 -1.57
N VAL A 79 -9.39 12.00 -0.30
CA VAL A 79 -10.20 13.07 0.29
C VAL A 79 -9.88 14.42 -0.37
N GLY A 80 -8.61 14.70 -0.69
CA GLY A 80 -8.22 15.91 -1.41
C GLY A 80 -8.92 16.04 -2.77
N ILE A 81 -8.97 14.95 -3.56
CA ILE A 81 -9.69 14.89 -4.84
C ILE A 81 -11.19 15.07 -4.62
N VAL A 82 -11.79 14.34 -3.68
CA VAL A 82 -13.21 14.43 -3.32
C VAL A 82 -13.58 15.88 -3.01
N VAL A 83 -12.87 16.54 -2.10
CA VAL A 83 -13.13 17.93 -1.71
C VAL A 83 -13.01 18.89 -2.90
N GLN A 84 -11.96 18.74 -3.72
CA GLN A 84 -11.70 19.65 -4.84
C GLN A 84 -12.73 19.50 -5.97
N PHE A 85 -13.10 18.26 -6.32
CA PHE A 85 -14.02 17.98 -7.42
C PHE A 85 -15.49 18.14 -7.05
N LEU A 86 -15.84 17.98 -5.77
CA LEU A 86 -17.23 18.04 -5.33
C LEU A 86 -17.68 19.42 -4.84
N ALA A 87 -16.76 20.40 -4.80
CA ALA A 87 -17.09 21.78 -4.48
C ALA A 87 -18.29 22.35 -5.29
N PRO A 88 -18.47 22.05 -6.60
CA PRO A 88 -19.60 22.54 -7.38
C PRO A 88 -20.95 21.89 -7.03
N VAL A 89 -20.93 20.66 -6.50
CA VAL A 89 -22.16 19.89 -6.21
C VAL A 89 -22.48 19.82 -4.71
N LYS A 90 -21.69 20.51 -3.88
CA LYS A 90 -21.79 20.45 -2.42
C LYS A 90 -23.18 20.80 -1.89
N ASP A 91 -23.96 21.63 -2.57
CA ASP A 91 -25.24 22.12 -2.07
C ASP A 91 -26.40 21.13 -2.30
N ASN A 92 -26.26 20.20 -3.25
CA ASN A 92 -27.21 19.12 -3.46
C ASN A 92 -26.72 17.84 -2.76
N LEU A 93 -27.33 17.48 -1.64
CA LEU A 93 -26.89 16.36 -0.80
C LEU A 93 -26.94 15.01 -1.53
N ILE A 94 -27.99 14.76 -2.32
CA ILE A 94 -28.15 13.51 -3.07
C ILE A 94 -27.06 13.43 -4.15
N LEU A 95 -26.88 14.50 -4.91
CA LEU A 95 -25.85 14.54 -5.96
C LEU A 95 -24.45 14.41 -5.36
N LEU A 96 -24.17 15.10 -4.26
CA LEU A 96 -22.91 15.01 -3.52
C LEU A 96 -22.64 13.57 -3.06
N TYR A 97 -23.64 12.88 -2.51
CA TYR A 97 -23.50 11.50 -2.07
C TYR A 97 -23.20 10.54 -3.24
N LEU A 98 -23.98 10.63 -4.32
CA LEU A 98 -23.80 9.75 -5.48
C LEU A 98 -22.43 9.97 -6.15
N THR A 99 -22.06 11.23 -6.38
CA THR A 99 -20.77 11.57 -6.99
C THR A 99 -19.60 11.24 -6.08
N SER A 100 -19.72 11.43 -4.75
CA SER A 100 -18.73 10.98 -3.77
C SER A 100 -18.54 9.47 -3.82
N THR A 101 -19.64 8.71 -3.81
CA THR A 101 -19.62 7.24 -3.83
C THR A 101 -18.91 6.72 -5.07
N VAL A 102 -19.22 7.27 -6.25
CA VAL A 102 -18.56 6.88 -7.50
C VAL A 102 -17.08 7.23 -7.47
N LEU A 103 -16.75 8.46 -7.07
CA LEU A 103 -15.38 8.96 -7.08
C LEU A 103 -14.47 8.20 -6.10
N VAL A 104 -14.93 7.97 -4.86
CA VAL A 104 -14.15 7.23 -3.86
C VAL A 104 -13.99 5.77 -4.26
N THR A 105 -15.02 5.15 -4.85
CA THR A 105 -14.93 3.78 -5.37
C THR A 105 -13.92 3.68 -6.51
N LEU A 106 -13.90 4.65 -7.41
CA LEU A 106 -12.92 4.69 -8.50
C LEU A 106 -11.49 4.83 -7.95
N ILE A 107 -11.28 5.71 -6.98
CA ILE A 107 -9.97 5.92 -6.34
C ILE A 107 -9.51 4.65 -5.61
N GLU A 108 -10.39 4.01 -4.85
CA GLU A 108 -10.11 2.76 -4.14
C GLU A 108 -9.77 1.63 -5.13
N TRP A 109 -10.56 1.51 -6.21
CA TRP A 109 -10.31 0.50 -7.25
C TRP A 109 -8.96 0.72 -7.95
N ILE A 110 -8.66 1.94 -8.39
CA ILE A 110 -7.39 2.28 -9.05
C ILE A 110 -6.22 2.01 -8.09
N THR A 111 -6.34 2.44 -6.85
CA THR A 111 -5.27 2.27 -5.84
C THR A 111 -5.05 0.80 -5.55
N GLY A 112 -6.10 0.02 -5.29
CA GLY A 112 -6.02 -1.42 -5.04
C GLY A 112 -5.42 -2.16 -6.23
N PHE A 113 -5.87 -1.85 -7.44
CA PHE A 113 -5.36 -2.43 -8.68
C PHE A 113 -3.87 -2.12 -8.89
N LEU A 114 -3.48 -0.85 -8.74
CA LEU A 114 -2.09 -0.43 -8.93
C LEU A 114 -1.17 -1.08 -7.90
N MET A 115 -1.60 -1.16 -6.64
CA MET A 115 -0.83 -1.81 -5.58
C MET A 115 -0.67 -3.32 -5.85
N ASP A 116 -1.71 -4.01 -6.30
CA ASP A 116 -1.59 -5.43 -6.69
C ASP A 116 -0.62 -5.61 -7.87
N LYS A 117 -0.70 -4.76 -8.89
CA LYS A 117 0.18 -4.87 -10.06
C LYS A 117 1.64 -4.55 -9.76
N ILE A 118 1.92 -3.50 -9.00
CA ILE A 118 3.28 -3.06 -8.67
C ILE A 118 3.92 -3.97 -7.63
N PHE A 119 3.20 -4.29 -6.55
CA PHE A 119 3.77 -4.99 -5.41
C PHE A 119 3.46 -6.49 -5.39
N HIS A 120 2.65 -7.00 -6.32
CA HIS A 120 2.20 -8.40 -6.40
C HIS A 120 1.44 -8.86 -5.16
N HIS A 121 0.79 -7.91 -4.49
CA HIS A 121 0.08 -8.13 -3.25
C HIS A 121 -1.24 -7.35 -3.22
N LYS A 122 -2.32 -8.04 -2.86
CA LYS A 122 -3.60 -7.42 -2.51
C LYS A 122 -3.61 -7.11 -1.02
N TRP A 123 -3.65 -5.82 -0.67
CA TRP A 123 -3.65 -5.34 0.72
C TRP A 123 -4.98 -5.58 1.44
N TRP A 124 -6.06 -5.55 0.66
CA TRP A 124 -7.40 -5.95 1.04
C TRP A 124 -8.02 -6.77 -0.09
N ASP A 125 -8.97 -7.63 0.27
CA ASP A 125 -9.71 -8.45 -0.68
C ASP A 125 -11.19 -8.55 -0.28
N TYR A 126 -12.05 -8.08 -1.17
CA TYR A 126 -13.51 -8.11 -1.06
C TYR A 126 -14.15 -9.20 -1.94
N THR A 127 -13.40 -10.17 -2.44
CA THR A 127 -13.94 -11.24 -3.32
C THR A 127 -15.15 -11.97 -2.70
N GLY A 128 -15.22 -12.09 -1.37
CA GLY A 128 -16.36 -12.68 -0.65
C GLY A 128 -17.53 -11.74 -0.35
N GLN A 129 -17.52 -10.50 -0.86
CA GLN A 129 -18.56 -9.49 -0.61
C GLN A 129 -19.48 -9.33 -1.83
N PRO A 130 -20.76 -8.95 -1.63
CA PRO A 130 -21.71 -8.79 -2.73
C PRO A 130 -21.28 -7.65 -3.68
N LEU A 131 -21.46 -7.87 -4.99
CA LEU A 131 -21.13 -6.91 -6.05
C LEU A 131 -19.69 -6.38 -5.93
N ASN A 132 -18.74 -7.28 -5.67
CA ASN A 132 -17.32 -6.94 -5.69
C ASN A 132 -16.78 -6.86 -7.12
N ILE A 133 -15.82 -5.97 -7.34
CA ILE A 133 -15.16 -5.79 -8.64
C ILE A 133 -13.67 -6.09 -8.48
N GLY A 134 -13.23 -7.23 -9.02
CA GLY A 134 -11.83 -7.69 -8.97
C GLY A 134 -11.29 -7.94 -7.55
N GLY A 135 -12.17 -7.97 -6.54
CA GLY A 135 -11.81 -8.00 -5.12
C GLY A 135 -11.29 -6.68 -4.55
N TYR A 136 -11.22 -5.58 -5.32
CA TYR A 136 -10.66 -4.30 -4.86
C TYR A 136 -11.69 -3.38 -4.21
N VAL A 137 -12.93 -3.44 -4.68
CA VAL A 137 -14.06 -2.66 -4.14
C VAL A 137 -15.28 -3.56 -4.07
N CYS A 138 -16.25 -3.19 -3.22
CA CYS A 138 -17.56 -3.81 -3.20
C CYS A 138 -18.63 -2.77 -2.85
N LEU A 139 -19.87 -3.03 -3.25
CA LEU A 139 -20.97 -2.06 -3.14
C LEU A 139 -21.17 -1.57 -1.69
N VAL A 140 -21.12 -2.47 -0.71
CA VAL A 140 -21.41 -2.12 0.69
C VAL A 140 -20.42 -1.07 1.21
N PHE A 141 -19.12 -1.30 1.02
CA PHE A 141 -18.10 -0.34 1.45
C PHE A 141 -18.14 0.95 0.62
N SER A 142 -18.37 0.86 -0.69
CA SER A 142 -18.57 2.04 -1.54
C SER A 142 -19.65 2.99 -0.99
N LEU A 143 -20.79 2.45 -0.59
CA LEU A 143 -21.90 3.25 -0.04
C LEU A 143 -21.54 3.87 1.32
N VAL A 144 -20.92 3.10 2.22
CA VAL A 144 -20.46 3.59 3.53
C VAL A 144 -19.44 4.73 3.36
N TRP A 145 -18.48 4.58 2.45
CA TRP A 145 -17.51 5.62 2.14
C TRP A 145 -18.16 6.85 1.50
N GLY A 146 -19.19 6.67 0.68
CA GLY A 146 -20.01 7.77 0.17
C GLY A 146 -20.58 8.65 1.29
N VAL A 147 -21.16 8.04 2.34
CA VAL A 147 -21.70 8.77 3.50
C VAL A 147 -20.58 9.49 4.25
N ALA A 148 -19.45 8.82 4.46
CA ALA A 148 -18.28 9.42 5.11
C ALA A 148 -17.75 10.63 4.32
N CYS A 149 -17.70 10.57 2.99
CA CYS A 149 -17.30 11.68 2.13
C CYS A 149 -18.25 12.87 2.25
N VAL A 150 -19.58 12.65 2.31
CA VAL A 150 -20.55 13.73 2.54
C VAL A 150 -20.27 14.43 3.87
N PHE A 151 -20.08 13.66 4.95
CA PHE A 151 -19.75 14.20 6.26
C PHE A 151 -18.42 14.97 6.24
N ILE A 152 -17.41 14.45 5.56
CA ILE A 152 -16.11 15.11 5.42
C ILE A 152 -16.25 16.44 4.68
N VAL A 153 -16.93 16.47 3.53
CA VAL A 153 -17.09 17.69 2.73
C VAL A 153 -17.90 18.76 3.47
N LYS A 154 -18.97 18.37 4.18
CA LYS A 154 -19.89 19.31 4.85
C LYS A 154 -19.40 19.79 6.21
N VAL A 155 -18.71 18.94 6.96
CA VAL A 155 -18.39 19.20 8.38
C VAL A 155 -16.89 19.29 8.60
N VAL A 156 -16.15 18.23 8.24
CA VAL A 156 -14.72 18.14 8.56
C VAL A 156 -13.90 19.15 7.75
N HIS A 157 -14.17 19.26 6.46
CA HIS A 157 -13.38 20.09 5.55
C HIS A 157 -13.41 21.58 5.88
N PRO A 158 -14.58 22.21 6.14
CA PRO A 158 -14.61 23.60 6.58
C PRO A 158 -13.80 23.86 7.86
N LEU A 159 -13.84 22.93 8.83
CA LEU A 159 -13.07 23.03 10.07
C LEU A 159 -11.56 22.92 9.82
N ILE A 160 -11.15 21.93 9.04
CA ILE A 160 -9.74 21.73 8.67
C ILE A 160 -9.21 22.91 7.85
N HIS A 161 -9.96 23.38 6.85
CA HIS A 161 -9.56 24.54 6.04
C HIS A 161 -9.37 25.78 6.91
N LYS A 162 -10.31 26.06 7.84
CA LYS A 162 -10.21 27.17 8.78
C LYS A 162 -9.00 27.02 9.70
N GLY A 163 -8.70 25.81 10.19
CA GLY A 163 -7.52 25.54 11.00
C GLY A 163 -6.22 25.81 10.23
N LEU A 164 -6.12 25.30 9.01
CA LEU A 164 -4.93 25.45 8.17
C LEU A 164 -4.72 26.88 7.66
N SER A 165 -5.79 27.67 7.50
CA SER A 165 -5.67 29.07 7.07
C SER A 165 -5.09 30.00 8.14
N PHE A 166 -5.01 29.56 9.41
CA PHE A 166 -4.27 30.28 10.46
C PHE A 166 -2.76 30.10 10.38
N ILE A 167 -2.26 29.13 9.60
CA ILE A 167 -0.83 28.86 9.49
C ILE A 167 -0.20 29.92 8.57
N PRO A 168 0.84 30.65 9.04
CA PRO A 168 1.58 31.55 8.16
C PRO A 168 2.18 30.80 6.98
N GLU A 169 2.11 31.37 5.78
CA GLU A 169 2.51 30.71 4.52
C GLU A 169 3.93 30.12 4.60
N VAL A 170 4.90 30.88 5.11
CA VAL A 170 6.29 30.45 5.28
C VAL A 170 6.39 29.22 6.19
N VAL A 171 5.69 29.21 7.32
CA VAL A 171 5.67 28.08 8.25
C VAL A 171 5.05 26.85 7.57
N GLY A 172 3.94 27.03 6.86
CA GLY A 172 3.32 25.94 6.11
C GLY A 172 4.22 25.35 5.04
N ILE A 173 4.97 26.18 4.30
CA ILE A 173 5.94 25.70 3.29
C ILE A 173 7.05 24.88 3.95
N VAL A 174 7.58 25.31 5.10
CA VAL A 174 8.58 24.55 5.85
C VAL A 174 8.02 23.21 6.33
N ILE A 175 6.79 23.19 6.85
CA ILE A 175 6.10 21.97 7.26
C ILE A 175 5.94 21.01 6.06
N ILE A 176 5.48 21.51 4.92
CA ILE A 176 5.34 20.72 3.69
C ILE A 176 6.69 20.12 3.26
N ALA A 177 7.76 20.91 3.29
CA ALA A 177 9.08 20.45 2.87
C ALA A 177 9.60 19.33 3.79
N VAL A 178 9.48 19.49 5.11
CA VAL A 178 9.90 18.48 6.10
C VAL A 178 9.06 17.21 5.97
N LEU A 179 7.73 17.33 5.98
CA LEU A 179 6.83 16.18 5.84
C LEU A 179 6.99 15.49 4.48
N GLY A 180 7.24 16.24 3.42
CA GLY A 180 7.53 15.73 2.08
C GLY A 180 8.81 14.91 2.04
N ALA A 181 9.90 15.39 2.63
CA ALA A 181 11.16 14.65 2.73
C ALA A 181 10.97 13.34 3.50
N VAL A 182 10.30 13.38 4.66
CA VAL A 182 9.99 12.20 5.47
C VAL A 182 9.15 11.19 4.69
N LEU A 183 8.10 11.66 4.00
CA LEU A 183 7.22 10.81 3.19
C LEU A 183 7.99 10.11 2.07
N ILE A 184 8.87 10.81 1.35
CA ILE A 184 9.67 10.23 0.28
C ILE A 184 10.61 9.15 0.83
N SER A 185 11.30 9.44 1.94
CA SER A 185 12.17 8.45 2.61
C SER A 185 11.38 7.21 3.03
N ASP A 186 10.19 7.38 3.59
CA ASP A 186 9.35 6.27 4.04
C ASP A 186 8.77 5.46 2.88
N ILE A 187 8.35 6.10 1.79
CA ILE A 187 7.95 5.42 0.54
C ILE A 187 9.11 4.56 0.04
N TYR A 188 10.33 5.10 0.00
CA TYR A 188 11.52 4.37 -0.45
C TYR A 188 11.80 3.14 0.43
N VAL A 189 11.80 3.31 1.76
CA VAL A 189 12.03 2.21 2.71
C VAL A 189 10.93 1.16 2.63
N THR A 190 9.67 1.59 2.56
CA THR A 190 8.51 0.71 2.47
C THR A 190 8.52 -0.10 1.17
N ALA A 191 8.67 0.56 0.02
CA ALA A 191 8.73 -0.10 -1.29
C ALA A 191 9.89 -1.09 -1.36
N SER A 192 11.09 -0.69 -0.90
CA SER A 192 12.25 -1.57 -0.83
C SER A 192 12.01 -2.79 0.08
N GLY A 193 11.32 -2.59 1.21
CA GLY A 193 10.93 -3.67 2.12
C GLY A 193 9.99 -4.69 1.46
N ILE A 194 9.02 -4.23 0.67
CA ILE A 194 8.07 -5.09 -0.05
C ILE A 194 8.77 -5.83 -1.19
N LEU A 195 9.65 -5.19 -1.94
CA LEU A 195 10.42 -5.86 -3.00
C LEU A 195 11.34 -6.95 -2.42
N LYS A 196 11.94 -6.71 -1.24
CA LYS A 196 12.69 -7.75 -0.51
C LYS A 196 11.78 -8.90 -0.05
N LEU A 197 10.55 -8.61 0.37
CA LEU A 197 9.56 -9.65 0.68
C LEU A 197 9.21 -10.47 -0.57
N ASN A 198 9.01 -9.84 -1.73
CA ASN A 198 8.76 -10.57 -2.99
C ASN A 198 9.88 -11.56 -3.32
N ARG A 199 11.14 -11.10 -3.25
CA ARG A 199 12.31 -11.97 -3.48
C ARG A 199 12.40 -13.11 -2.48
N ARG A 200 12.11 -12.83 -1.20
CA ARG A 200 12.08 -13.84 -0.13
C ARG A 200 11.03 -14.92 -0.42
N LEU A 201 9.82 -14.53 -0.79
CA LEU A 201 8.75 -15.46 -1.14
C LEU A 201 9.13 -16.32 -2.35
N GLU A 202 9.73 -15.72 -3.38
CA GLU A 202 10.18 -16.43 -4.58
C GLU A 202 11.27 -17.46 -4.26
N MET A 203 12.26 -17.10 -3.42
CA MET A 203 13.30 -18.04 -2.98
C MET A 203 12.73 -19.20 -2.17
N MET A 204 11.79 -18.92 -1.26
CA MET A 204 11.11 -19.94 -0.48
C MET A 204 10.31 -20.90 -1.39
N GLU A 205 9.69 -20.40 -2.47
CA GLU A 205 8.96 -21.25 -3.41
C GLU A 205 9.86 -22.18 -4.19
N LYS A 206 11.01 -21.66 -4.67
CA LYS A 206 12.01 -22.48 -5.36
C LYS A 206 12.53 -23.60 -4.46
N ILE A 207 12.87 -23.28 -3.21
CA ILE A 207 13.34 -24.28 -2.24
C ILE A 207 12.25 -25.30 -1.94
N ALA A 208 11.00 -24.86 -1.77
CA ALA A 208 9.87 -25.78 -1.54
C ALA A 208 9.62 -26.70 -2.74
N ALA A 209 9.80 -26.22 -3.97
CA ALA A 209 9.70 -27.03 -5.18
C ALA A 209 10.84 -28.05 -5.27
N GLU A 210 12.09 -27.65 -5.01
CA GLU A 210 13.25 -28.56 -4.97
C GLU A 210 13.07 -29.66 -3.91
N LEU A 211 12.55 -29.31 -2.72
CA LEU A 211 12.28 -30.29 -1.66
C LEU A 211 11.15 -31.28 -2.05
N ARG A 212 10.13 -30.81 -2.77
CA ARG A 212 9.05 -31.68 -3.28
C ARG A 212 9.58 -32.62 -4.35
N GLU A 213 10.34 -32.13 -5.32
CA GLU A 213 10.94 -32.95 -6.37
C GLU A 213 11.86 -34.03 -5.78
N PHE A 214 12.65 -33.69 -4.76
CA PHE A 214 13.45 -34.67 -4.04
C PHE A 214 12.58 -35.72 -3.33
N SER A 215 11.52 -35.28 -2.64
CA SER A 215 10.59 -36.18 -1.96
C SER A 215 9.91 -37.15 -2.95
N ASP A 216 9.54 -36.68 -4.13
CA ASP A 216 8.90 -37.50 -5.17
C ASP A 216 9.90 -38.51 -5.73
N LYS A 217 11.13 -38.09 -6.04
CA LYS A 217 12.21 -38.98 -6.52
C LYS A 217 12.57 -40.07 -5.51
N VAL A 218 12.67 -39.73 -4.23
CA VAL A 218 12.92 -40.72 -3.17
C VAL A 218 11.71 -41.65 -3.00
N GLY A 219 10.49 -41.11 -3.06
CA GLY A 219 9.26 -41.91 -2.98
C GLY A 219 9.12 -42.94 -4.11
N GLU A 220 9.44 -42.54 -5.35
CA GLU A 220 9.43 -43.42 -6.52
C GLU A 220 10.58 -44.44 -6.48
N ASN A 221 11.81 -44.00 -6.17
CA ASN A 221 12.97 -44.91 -6.12
C ASN A 221 12.94 -45.91 -4.96
N ILE A 222 12.32 -45.58 -3.81
CA ILE A 222 12.10 -46.56 -2.73
C ILE A 222 11.15 -47.66 -3.21
N HIS A 223 10.19 -47.33 -4.09
CA HIS A 223 9.27 -48.29 -4.67
C HIS A 223 9.91 -49.19 -5.74
N GLU A 224 10.87 -48.69 -6.52
CA GLU A 224 11.47 -49.42 -7.64
C GLU A 224 12.79 -50.14 -7.29
N ASN A 225 13.68 -49.55 -6.49
CA ASN A 225 15.06 -50.07 -6.31
C ASN A 225 15.31 -50.90 -5.05
N VAL A 226 14.40 -50.88 -4.06
CA VAL A 226 14.58 -51.70 -2.82
C VAL A 226 14.12 -53.16 -3.03
N MET A 227 13.34 -53.43 -4.08
CA MET A 227 12.84 -54.79 -4.40
C MET A 227 13.70 -55.55 -5.42
N GLU A 228 14.47 -54.87 -6.27
CA GLU A 228 15.45 -55.44 -7.19
C GLU A 228 16.78 -54.73 -6.90
N THR A 229 17.73 -55.25 -6.12
CA THR A 229 18.72 -56.26 -6.55
C THR A 229 19.68 -56.49 -5.37
N MET A 230 19.81 -57.72 -4.85
CA MET A 230 20.82 -58.09 -3.84
C MET A 230 22.21 -58.40 -4.44
N GLU A 231 22.45 -58.11 -5.73
CA GLU A 231 23.72 -58.30 -6.44
C GLU A 231 24.38 -56.97 -6.87
N VAL A 232 24.52 -56.03 -5.94
CA VAL A 232 25.28 -54.80 -6.18
C VAL A 232 26.75 -55.05 -5.80
N THR A 233 27.67 -54.96 -6.77
CA THR A 233 29.12 -55.06 -6.52
C THR A 233 29.58 -53.96 -5.54
N GLU A 234 30.55 -54.22 -4.66
CA GLU A 234 30.99 -53.26 -3.61
C GLU A 234 31.28 -51.84 -4.15
N GLY A 235 31.91 -51.72 -5.32
CA GLY A 235 32.21 -50.41 -5.93
C GLY A 235 31.00 -49.63 -6.46
N ILE A 236 29.85 -50.29 -6.69
CA ILE A 236 28.57 -49.62 -7.01
C ILE A 236 27.87 -49.21 -5.72
N LYS A 237 27.91 -50.06 -4.69
CA LYS A 237 27.33 -49.78 -3.37
C LYS A 237 27.95 -48.53 -2.73
N GLU A 238 29.28 -48.41 -2.74
CA GLU A 238 29.99 -47.24 -2.19
C GLU A 238 29.63 -45.94 -2.94
N LYS A 239 29.47 -46.00 -4.26
CA LYS A 239 29.02 -44.86 -5.07
C LYS A 239 27.57 -44.48 -4.80
N LEU A 240 26.71 -45.47 -4.53
CA LEU A 240 25.30 -45.25 -4.22
C LEU A 240 25.15 -44.61 -2.84
N GLU A 241 25.89 -45.11 -1.85
CA GLU A 241 25.92 -44.57 -0.48
C GLU A 241 26.43 -43.13 -0.47
N THR A 242 27.56 -42.84 -1.13
CA THR A 242 28.09 -41.47 -1.23
C THR A 242 27.15 -40.51 -1.97
N ALA A 243 26.53 -40.93 -3.07
CA ALA A 243 25.55 -40.11 -3.77
C ALA A 243 24.29 -39.86 -2.93
N THR A 244 23.86 -40.85 -2.14
CA THR A 244 22.71 -40.72 -1.24
C THR A 244 23.02 -39.77 -0.09
N GLU A 245 24.22 -39.86 0.50
CA GLU A 245 24.69 -38.94 1.53
C GLU A 245 24.79 -37.50 1.02
N GLU A 246 25.36 -37.28 -0.17
CA GLU A 246 25.44 -35.94 -0.78
C GLU A 246 24.05 -35.34 -1.02
N GLN A 247 23.12 -36.14 -1.54
CA GLN A 247 21.75 -35.70 -1.76
C GLN A 247 21.01 -35.40 -0.44
N MET A 248 21.18 -36.24 0.59
CA MET A 248 20.61 -35.97 1.90
C MET A 248 21.21 -34.71 2.55
N GLY A 249 22.52 -34.48 2.38
CA GLY A 249 23.18 -33.24 2.81
C GLY A 249 22.58 -32.00 2.14
N ARG A 250 22.43 -32.03 0.81
CA ARG A 250 21.80 -30.92 0.06
C ARG A 250 20.37 -30.64 0.54
N VAL A 251 19.60 -31.67 0.87
CA VAL A 251 18.22 -31.52 1.39
C VAL A 251 18.21 -30.91 2.79
N ALA A 252 19.18 -31.27 3.64
CA ALA A 252 19.36 -30.65 4.94
C ALA A 252 19.67 -29.15 4.80
N ASP A 253 20.61 -28.79 3.92
CA ASP A 253 20.98 -27.39 3.63
C ASP A 253 19.79 -26.58 3.08
N LEU A 254 19.01 -27.16 2.16
CA LEU A 254 17.81 -26.53 1.64
C LEU A 254 16.75 -26.31 2.72
N LYS A 255 16.53 -27.29 3.61
CA LYS A 255 15.61 -27.13 4.74
C LYS A 255 16.08 -26.06 5.73
N GLU A 256 17.37 -25.99 6.00
CA GLU A 256 17.96 -24.95 6.86
C GLU A 256 17.77 -23.57 6.25
N LYS A 257 18.15 -23.40 4.97
CA LYS A 257 17.95 -22.14 4.24
C LYS A 257 16.48 -21.72 4.16
N TYR A 258 15.56 -22.68 3.99
CA TYR A 258 14.13 -22.41 4.05
C TYR A 258 13.70 -21.88 5.42
N ARG A 259 14.21 -22.48 6.50
CA ARG A 259 13.93 -22.09 7.88
C ARG A 259 14.47 -20.70 8.19
N GLU A 260 15.73 -20.42 7.82
CA GLU A 260 16.32 -19.10 7.96
C GLU A 260 15.50 -18.04 7.22
N LEU A 261 15.14 -18.32 5.97
CA LEU A 261 14.27 -17.45 5.20
C LEU A 261 12.90 -17.30 5.85
N ALA A 262 12.35 -18.32 6.51
CA ALA A 262 11.06 -18.20 7.19
C ALA A 262 11.13 -17.37 8.49
N GLU A 263 12.27 -17.33 9.16
CA GLU A 263 12.47 -16.65 10.45
C GLU A 263 13.00 -15.21 10.28
N HIS A 264 13.96 -14.99 9.37
CA HIS A 264 14.65 -13.71 9.21
C HIS A 264 13.98 -12.77 8.20
N GLY A 265 12.76 -12.34 8.53
CA GLY A 265 12.07 -11.27 7.80
C GLY A 265 12.63 -9.88 8.09
N THR A 266 12.55 -8.97 7.12
CA THR A 266 12.85 -7.55 7.37
C THR A 266 11.82 -6.97 8.35
N ARG A 267 12.21 -5.94 9.12
CA ARG A 267 11.28 -5.24 10.04
C ARG A 267 10.02 -4.75 9.33
N VAL A 268 10.18 -4.18 8.13
CA VAL A 268 9.06 -3.70 7.30
C VAL A 268 8.16 -4.86 6.87
N SER A 269 8.72 -5.95 6.34
CA SER A 269 7.95 -7.13 5.95
C SER A 269 7.16 -7.71 7.12
N ASN A 270 7.80 -7.93 8.27
CA ASN A 270 7.16 -8.47 9.46
C ASN A 270 6.06 -7.54 10.00
N ARG A 271 6.28 -6.22 9.96
CA ARG A 271 5.23 -5.23 10.29
C ARG A 271 4.04 -5.38 9.35
N LEU A 272 4.27 -5.40 8.05
CA LEU A 272 3.21 -5.48 7.04
C LEU A 272 2.39 -6.77 7.16
N LEU A 273 3.04 -7.91 7.40
CA LEU A 273 2.34 -9.19 7.58
C LEU A 273 1.43 -9.18 8.82
N LYS A 274 1.88 -8.55 9.92
CA LYS A 274 1.06 -8.35 11.14
C LYS A 274 -0.04 -7.31 10.92
N ALA A 275 0.30 -6.23 10.23
CA ALA A 275 -0.58 -5.11 9.92
C ALA A 275 -1.57 -5.42 8.80
N PHE A 276 -1.41 -6.49 8.01
CA PHE A 276 -2.35 -6.88 6.96
C PHE A 276 -2.50 -8.41 6.95
N PRO A 277 -3.18 -8.98 7.95
CA PRO A 277 -3.38 -10.44 8.08
C PRO A 277 -4.25 -11.05 6.97
N LYS A 278 -4.95 -10.23 6.19
CA LYS A 278 -5.74 -10.63 5.02
C LYS A 278 -5.01 -10.34 3.70
N MET A 279 -3.74 -9.90 3.75
CA MET A 279 -2.98 -9.64 2.55
C MET A 279 -2.78 -10.94 1.77
N GLU A 280 -3.03 -10.91 0.46
CA GLU A 280 -2.77 -12.03 -0.45
C GLU A 280 -1.62 -11.71 -1.39
N SER A 281 -0.78 -12.71 -1.68
CA SER A 281 0.21 -12.62 -2.76
C SER A 281 -0.42 -13.10 -4.06
N ARG A 282 -0.12 -12.44 -5.18
CA ARG A 282 -0.56 -12.91 -6.49
C ARG A 282 0.23 -14.11 -7.00
N ARG A 283 1.50 -14.23 -6.58
CA ARG A 283 2.43 -15.27 -7.03
C ARG A 283 2.60 -16.38 -6.01
N HIS A 284 2.79 -16.03 -4.74
CA HIS A 284 3.26 -16.96 -3.71
C HIS A 284 2.21 -17.08 -2.58
N LYS A 285 0.98 -17.51 -2.92
CA LYS A 285 -0.16 -17.51 -1.99
C LYS A 285 0.08 -18.35 -0.74
N ASP A 286 0.50 -19.60 -0.92
CA ASP A 286 0.57 -20.57 0.19
C ASP A 286 1.72 -20.21 1.15
N ILE A 287 2.87 -19.83 0.60
CA ILE A 287 4.04 -19.43 1.38
C ILE A 287 3.77 -18.15 2.17
N LEU A 288 3.06 -17.18 1.57
CA LEU A 288 2.66 -15.98 2.30
C LEU A 288 1.74 -16.32 3.48
N LYS A 289 0.77 -17.20 3.27
CA LYS A 289 -0.14 -17.66 4.33
C LYS A 289 0.62 -18.37 5.44
N GLU A 290 1.60 -19.20 5.09
CA GLU A 290 2.46 -19.87 6.07
C GLU A 290 3.22 -18.86 6.94
N LEU A 291 3.87 -17.85 6.33
CA LEU A 291 4.57 -16.79 7.07
C LEU A 291 3.62 -16.00 7.99
N GLN A 292 2.41 -15.69 7.52
CA GLN A 292 1.39 -15.02 8.34
C GLN A 292 0.97 -15.87 9.53
N GLN A 293 0.80 -17.19 9.35
CA GLN A 293 0.45 -18.10 10.45
C GLN A 293 1.57 -18.21 11.47
N ARG A 294 2.83 -18.30 11.03
CA ARG A 294 4.00 -18.34 11.92
C ARG A 294 4.10 -17.08 12.79
N LEU A 295 3.81 -15.90 12.23
CA LEU A 295 3.86 -14.62 12.98
C LEU A 295 2.68 -14.40 13.95
N ARG A 296 1.63 -15.25 13.87
CA ARG A 296 0.49 -15.22 14.80
C ARG A 296 0.68 -16.16 16.00
N LYS A 297 1.56 -17.14 15.90
CA LYS A 297 2.01 -17.97 17.04
C LYS A 297 2.90 -17.14 17.96
#